data_AF-A0A643FWL0-F1
#
_entry.id   AF-A0A643FWL0-F1
#
_cell.length_a   1.000
_cell.length_b   1.000
_cell.length_c   1.000
_cell.angle_alpha   90.00
_cell.angle_beta   90.00
_cell.angle_gamma   90.00
#
_symmetry.space_group_name_H-M   'P 1'
#
loop_
_entity.id
_entity.type
_entity.pdbx_description
1 polymer ?
#
loop_
_entity_poly.entity_id
_entity_poly.type
_entity_poly.pdbx_seq_one_letter_code
_entity_poly.pdbx_strand_id
1 'polypeptide(L)'
;MKMIAPLEWRSLTGMFQDMMTRFLATEPWKHGLLWRKPRTALTFQDGVAGRTGWEQVNIQLPPELAEQVEHAARGVGVSKAAFCYTAMFWWIQYIYPPKAVKRLSQ
;
A
#
# COMPACT_ATOMS: atom_id res chain seq x y z
N MET A 1 -5.09 -3.06 25.47
CA MET A 1 -5.12 -1.59 25.58
C MET A 1 -5.58 -1.03 24.23
N LYS A 2 -6.71 -0.30 24.19
CA LYS A 2 -7.30 0.30 22.98
C LYS A 2 -6.83 1.77 22.91
N MET A 3 -5.95 2.12 21.98
CA MET A 3 -5.77 3.48 21.44
C MET A 3 -5.28 3.37 19.99
N ILE A 4 -6.17 3.53 19.00
CA ILE A 4 -6.24 4.67 18.07
C ILE A 4 -5.06 4.68 17.08
N ALA A 5 -5.10 3.80 16.07
CA ALA A 5 -4.20 3.84 14.90
C ALA A 5 -4.02 5.27 14.32
N PRO A 6 -5.05 6.15 14.27
CA PRO A 6 -4.85 7.55 13.87
C PRO A 6 -3.94 8.40 14.79
N LEU A 7 -3.81 8.07 16.08
CA LEU A 7 -2.98 8.81 17.03
C LEU A 7 -1.51 8.38 16.98
N GLU A 8 -1.21 7.16 16.51
CA GLU A 8 0.16 6.65 16.42
C GLU A 8 0.99 7.43 15.39
N TRP A 9 0.41 7.80 14.24
CA TRP A 9 1.18 8.41 13.14
C TRP A 9 0.95 9.90 12.93
N ARG A 10 -0.01 10.51 13.64
CA ARG A 10 -0.42 11.94 13.55
C ARG A 10 -0.84 12.44 12.15
N SER A 11 -0.53 11.71 11.08
CA SER A 11 -0.79 12.04 9.68
C SER A 11 -0.75 10.79 8.79
N LEU A 12 -1.37 10.87 7.61
CA LEU A 12 -1.32 9.81 6.59
C LEU A 12 0.11 9.60 6.07
N THR A 13 0.88 10.68 5.90
CA THR A 13 2.29 10.61 5.50
C THR A 13 3.13 9.85 6.51
N GLY A 14 2.95 10.10 7.81
CA GLY A 14 3.65 9.38 8.87
C GLY A 14 3.32 7.88 8.87
N MET A 15 2.06 7.53 8.59
CA MET A 15 1.64 6.14 8.45
C MET A 15 2.31 5.47 7.25
N PHE A 16 2.33 6.13 6.09
CA PHE A 16 3.01 5.59 4.90
C PHE A 16 4.51 5.42 5.12
N GLN A 17 5.15 6.37 5.81
CA GLN A 17 6.56 6.27 6.14
C GLN A 17 6.84 5.04 7.03
N ASP A 18 6.06 4.85 8.11
CA ASP A 18 6.23 3.68 8.99
C ASP A 18 5.95 2.36 8.25
N MET A 19 4.86 2.34 7.47
CA MET A 19 4.49 1.21 6.63
C MET A 19 5.63 0.80 5.70
N MET A 20 6.19 1.74 4.94
CA MET A 20 7.24 1.44 3.98
C MET A 20 8.56 1.05 4.67
N THR A 21 8.89 1.72 5.78
CA THR A 21 10.07 1.38 6.59
C THR A 21 10.00 -0.07 7.06
N ARG A 22 8.86 -0.50 7.63
CA ARG A 22 8.71 -1.87 8.11
C ARG A 22 8.61 -2.89 6.99
N PHE A 23 7.97 -2.53 5.88
CA PHE A 23 7.87 -3.41 4.71
C PHE A 23 9.26 -3.71 4.11
N LEU A 24 10.12 -2.69 4.00
CA LEU A 24 11.50 -2.85 3.56
C LEU A 24 12.35 -3.64 4.56
N ALA A 25 12.19 -3.38 5.86
CA ALA A 25 12.96 -4.08 6.89
C ALA A 25 12.57 -5.57 7.03
N THR A 26 11.29 -5.89 6.82
CA THR A 26 10.76 -7.26 6.98
C THR A 26 10.91 -8.09 5.70
N GLU A 27 10.98 -7.45 4.54
CA GLU A 27 11.03 -8.09 3.23
C GLU A 27 10.01 -9.25 3.07
N PRO A 28 8.71 -9.05 3.34
CA PRO A 28 7.74 -10.14 3.44
C PRO A 28 7.58 -10.95 2.14
N TRP A 29 7.99 -10.41 0.99
CA TRP A 29 8.06 -11.14 -0.28
C TRP A 29 9.07 -12.30 -0.25
N LYS A 30 10.14 -12.20 0.55
CA LYS A 30 11.06 -13.33 0.82
C LYS A 30 10.43 -14.43 1.67
N HIS A 31 9.28 -14.14 2.28
CA HIS A 31 8.54 -15.05 3.16
C HIS A 31 7.20 -15.51 2.56
N GLY A 32 7.05 -15.41 1.24
CA GLY A 32 5.88 -15.94 0.51
C GLY A 32 4.77 -14.93 0.26
N LEU A 33 4.93 -13.65 0.60
CA LEU A 33 3.98 -12.62 0.18
C LEU A 33 4.01 -12.45 -1.34
N LEU A 34 2.88 -12.70 -1.99
CA LEU A 34 2.72 -12.52 -3.43
C LEU A 34 2.49 -11.05 -3.80
N TRP A 35 3.15 -10.61 -4.88
CA TRP A 35 2.98 -9.27 -5.43
C TRP A 35 1.56 -9.04 -5.95
N ARG A 36 1.01 -7.85 -5.67
CA ARG A 36 -0.30 -7.42 -6.13
C ARG A 36 -0.18 -6.57 -7.39
N LYS A 37 -1.10 -6.79 -8.34
CA LYS A 37 -1.20 -5.99 -9.57
C LYS A 37 -2.15 -4.81 -9.33
N PRO A 38 -1.66 -3.55 -9.35
CA PRO A 38 -2.53 -2.39 -9.23
C PRO A 38 -3.42 -2.28 -10.47
N ARG A 39 -4.62 -1.72 -10.28
CA ARG A 39 -5.59 -1.49 -11.36
C ARG A 39 -5.59 -0.02 -11.74
N THR A 40 -5.88 0.27 -13.00
CA THR A 40 -5.87 1.64 -13.53
C THR A 40 -7.20 2.32 -13.25
N ALA A 41 -7.14 3.59 -12.81
CA ALA A 41 -8.34 4.42 -12.58
C ALA A 41 -9.03 4.85 -13.89
N LEU A 42 -8.26 4.91 -14.97
CA LEU A 42 -8.71 5.30 -16.30
C LEU A 42 -8.62 4.13 -17.27
N THR A 43 -9.57 4.11 -18.20
CA THR A 43 -9.55 3.31 -19.43
C THR A 43 -9.71 4.24 -20.62
N PHE A 44 -9.10 3.89 -21.74
CA PHE A 44 -9.31 4.59 -23.00
C PHE A 44 -9.98 3.62 -23.97
N GLN A 45 -11.15 3.97 -24.47
CA GLN A 45 -11.85 3.25 -25.52
C GLN A 45 -12.20 4.24 -26.62
N ASP A 46 -11.74 3.97 -27.84
CA ASP A 46 -11.93 4.83 -29.02
C ASP A 46 -11.53 6.29 -28.81
N GLY A 47 -10.45 6.53 -28.07
CA GLY A 47 -9.94 7.87 -27.76
C GLY A 47 -10.70 8.61 -26.66
N VAL A 48 -11.75 8.01 -26.09
CA VAL A 48 -12.53 8.58 -24.98
C VAL A 48 -12.03 8.02 -23.65
N ALA A 49 -11.73 8.91 -22.70
CA ALA A 49 -11.37 8.53 -21.34
C ALA A 49 -12.63 8.12 -20.55
N GLY A 50 -12.66 6.87 -20.10
CA GLY A 50 -13.65 6.32 -19.16
C GLY A 50 -13.04 6.10 -17.77
N ARG A 51 -13.89 6.14 -16.73
CA ARG A 51 -13.51 5.81 -15.35
C ARG A 51 -13.83 4.35 -15.06
N THR A 52 -12.91 3.65 -14.40
CA THR A 52 -13.03 2.20 -14.13
C THR A 52 -13.61 1.86 -12.76
N GLY A 53 -13.91 2.88 -11.95
CA GLY A 53 -14.24 2.73 -10.52
C GLY A 53 -13.04 2.48 -9.62
N TRP A 54 -11.83 2.41 -10.16
CA TRP A 54 -10.58 2.42 -9.38
C TRP A 54 -10.12 3.85 -9.15
N GLU A 55 -9.50 4.09 -8.00
CA GLU A 55 -8.98 5.40 -7.63
C GLU A 55 -7.45 5.38 -7.51
N GLN A 56 -6.82 6.52 -7.81
CA GLN A 56 -5.39 6.69 -7.63
C GLN A 56 -5.09 7.13 -6.20
N VAL A 57 -4.09 6.49 -5.58
CA VAL A 57 -3.57 6.88 -4.28
C VAL A 57 -2.18 7.48 -4.46
N ASN A 58 -1.98 8.69 -3.93
CA ASN A 58 -0.69 9.34 -3.89
C ASN A 58 0.00 9.10 -2.55
N ILE A 59 1.26 8.69 -2.59
CA ILE A 59 2.08 8.41 -1.41
C ILE A 59 3.30 9.32 -1.45
N GLN A 60 3.44 10.17 -0.44
CA GLN A 60 4.63 10.99 -0.24
C GLN A 60 5.53 10.29 0.79
N LEU A 61 6.81 10.11 0.44
CA LEU A 61 7.83 9.56 1.33
C LEU A 61 9.00 10.56 1.45
N PRO A 62 9.78 10.51 2.54
CA PRO A 62 11.09 11.16 2.59
C PRO A 62 11.97 10.69 1.41
N PRO A 63 12.84 11.57 0.85
CA PRO A 63 13.62 11.25 -0.34
C PRO A 63 14.42 9.94 -0.24
N GLU A 64 15.13 9.75 0.88
CA GLU A 64 15.94 8.55 1.13
C GLU A 64 15.09 7.28 1.13
N LEU A 65 13.92 7.32 1.77
CA LEU A 65 13.01 6.18 1.80
C LEU A 65 12.40 5.93 0.41
N ALA A 66 12.08 6.98 -0.34
CA ALA A 66 11.58 6.85 -1.70
C ALA A 66 12.59 6.19 -2.66
N GLU A 67 13.88 6.46 -2.47
CA GLU A 67 14.99 5.84 -3.20
C GLU A 67 15.15 4.36 -2.83
N GLN A 68 15.12 4.04 -1.52
CA GLN A 68 15.18 2.63 -1.06
C GLN A 68 14.03 1.80 -1.62
N VAL A 69 12.81 2.36 -1.62
CA VAL A 69 11.64 1.70 -2.23
C VAL A 69 11.84 1.46 -3.72
N GLU A 70 12.42 2.42 -4.43
CA GLU A 70 12.68 2.28 -5.86
C GLU A 70 13.74 1.24 -6.15
N HIS A 71 14.82 1.21 -5.37
CA HIS A 71 15.86 0.20 -5.48
C HIS A 71 15.32 -1.21 -5.20
N ALA A 72 14.54 -1.37 -4.13
CA ALA A 72 13.92 -2.64 -3.78
C ALA A 72 12.94 -3.13 -4.85
N ALA A 73 12.07 -2.25 -5.37
CA ALA A 73 11.12 -2.58 -6.42
C ALA A 73 11.82 -3.06 -7.70
N ARG A 74 12.91 -2.38 -8.10
CA ARG A 74 13.76 -2.80 -9.22
C ARG A 74 14.44 -4.14 -8.94
N GLY A 75 14.99 -4.32 -7.75
CA GLY A 75 15.68 -5.56 -7.34
C GLY A 75 14.81 -6.81 -7.40
N VAL A 76 13.50 -6.67 -7.13
CA VAL A 76 12.53 -7.77 -7.22
C VAL A 76 11.75 -7.80 -8.54
N GLY A 77 12.08 -6.91 -9.49
CA GLY A 77 11.51 -6.90 -10.84
C GLY A 77 10.04 -6.47 -10.94
N VAL A 78 9.57 -5.59 -10.04
CA VAL A 78 8.18 -5.08 -10.06
C VAL A 78 8.13 -3.56 -10.22
N SER A 79 7.01 -3.03 -10.70
CA SER A 79 6.83 -1.58 -10.75
C SER A 79 6.71 -0.99 -9.35
N LYS A 80 7.14 0.26 -9.17
CA LYS A 80 7.01 1.00 -7.90
C LYS A 80 5.56 1.03 -7.41
N ALA A 81 4.60 1.19 -8.33
CA ALA A 81 3.18 1.15 -8.01
C ALA A 81 2.73 -0.22 -7.46
N ALA A 82 3.18 -1.32 -8.08
CA ALA A 82 2.87 -2.67 -7.59
C ALA A 82 3.53 -2.94 -6.22
N PHE A 83 4.75 -2.46 -6.03
CA PHE A 83 5.47 -2.55 -4.75
C PHE A 83 4.68 -1.83 -3.64
N CYS A 84 4.34 -0.55 -3.84
CA CYS A 84 3.59 0.24 -2.88
C CYS A 84 2.18 -0.33 -2.62
N TYR A 85 1.49 -0.79 -3.66
CA TYR A 85 0.17 -1.41 -3.51
C TYR A 85 0.24 -2.71 -2.71
N THR A 86 1.29 -3.51 -2.92
CA THR A 86 1.54 -4.74 -2.15
C THR A 86 1.88 -4.42 -0.69
N ALA A 87 2.66 -3.37 -0.44
CA ALA A 87 2.96 -2.90 0.91
C ALA A 87 1.69 -2.48 1.67
N MET A 88 0.79 -1.72 1.03
CA MET A 88 -0.51 -1.37 1.60
C MET A 88 -1.38 -2.59 1.89
N PHE A 89 -1.44 -3.55 0.95
CA PHE A 89 -2.13 -4.82 1.16
C PHE A 89 -1.55 -5.55 2.38
N TRP A 90 -0.23 -5.67 2.47
CA TRP A 90 0.45 -6.35 3.57
C TRP A 90 0.15 -5.68 4.92
N TRP A 91 0.22 -4.35 4.96
CA TRP A 91 -0.06 -3.55 6.14
C TRP A 91 -1.45 -3.81 6.68
N ILE A 92 -2.45 -3.74 5.80
CA ILE A 92 -3.86 -3.91 6.18
C ILE A 92 -4.17 -5.36 6.54
N GLN A 93 -3.59 -6.34 5.84
CA GLN A 93 -3.98 -7.74 6.02
C GLN A 93 -3.24 -8.43 7.17
N TYR A 94 -1.98 -8.06 7.43
CA TYR A 94 -1.14 -8.78 8.38
C TYR A 94 -0.72 -7.95 9.59
N ILE A 95 -0.51 -6.63 9.43
CA ILE A 95 -0.05 -5.78 10.54
C ILE A 95 -1.23 -5.20 11.30
N TYR A 96 -2.23 -4.69 10.60
CA TYR A 96 -3.46 -4.14 11.17
C TYR A 96 -4.71 -4.76 10.53
N PRO A 97 -4.90 -6.10 10.67
CA PRO A 97 -6.06 -6.79 10.11
C PRO A 97 -7.37 -6.14 10.55
N PRO A 98 -8.36 -5.98 9.64
CA PRO A 98 -9.69 -5.55 10.03
C PRO A 98 -10.21 -6.48 11.11
N LYS A 99 -10.57 -5.91 12.27
CA LYS A 99 -11.33 -6.67 13.27
C LYS A 99 -12.64 -7.01 12.60
N ALA A 100 -12.97 -8.30 12.51
CA ALA A 100 -14.17 -8.79 11.87
C ALA A 100 -15.34 -7.85 12.16
N VAL A 101 -15.90 -7.25 11.10
CA VAL A 101 -17.10 -6.43 11.24
C VAL A 101 -18.14 -7.37 11.84
N LYS A 102 -18.49 -7.18 13.12
CA LYS A 102 -19.72 -7.75 13.66
C LYS A 102 -20.79 -7.25 12.71
N ARG A 103 -21.38 -8.16 11.92
CA ARG A 103 -22.57 -7.86 11.13
C ARG A 103 -23.51 -7.14 12.10
N LEU A 104 -23.87 -5.88 11.79
CA LEU A 104 -25.04 -5.29 12.39
C LEU A 104 -26.18 -6.19 11.92
N SER A 105 -26.59 -7.09 12.80
CA SER A 105 -27.80 -7.88 12.64
C SER A 105 -28.95 -6.88 12.63
N GLN A 106 -29.57 -6.78 11.44
CA GLN A 106 -30.89 -6.25 11.08
C GLN A 106 -31.43 -5.05 11.85
#